data_AF-A0A087TCA9-F1
#
_entry.id   AF-A0A087TCA9-F1
#
_cell.length_a   1.000
_cell.length_b   1.000
_cell.length_c   1.000
_cell.angle_alpha   90.00
_cell.angle_beta   90.00
_cell.angle_gamma   90.00
#
_symmetry.space_group_name_H-M   'P 1'
#
loop_
_entity.id
_entity.type
_entity.pdbx_description
1 polymer ?
#
loop_
_entity_poly.entity_id
_entity_poly.type
_entity_poly.pdbx_seq_one_letter_code
_entity_poly.pdbx_strand_id
1 'polypeptide(L)'
;MAAGVIALVLQANPNLSWRDIQHIIVETARLPALREDGWMINAAKKHFHLKVGFGILDAGKMVKAANEWQPVKPLHIWASPAYT
;
A
#
# COMPACT_ATOMS: atom_id res chain seq x y z
N MET A 1 10.08 8.52 -9.28
CA MET A 1 10.65 8.19 -7.95
C MET A 1 10.11 6.89 -7.36
N ALA A 2 8.79 6.65 -7.34
CA ALA A 2 8.20 5.44 -6.75
C ALA A 2 8.81 4.11 -7.24
N ALA A 3 9.08 3.98 -8.54
CA ALA A 3 9.68 2.77 -9.11
C ALA A 3 11.05 2.41 -8.49
N GLY A 4 11.87 3.40 -8.11
CA GLY A 4 13.16 3.15 -7.45
C GLY A 4 12.97 2.60 -6.03
N VAL A 5 11.97 3.08 -5.30
CA VAL A 5 11.63 2.53 -3.97
C VAL A 5 11.10 1.10 -4.10
N ILE A 6 10.26 0.83 -5.09
CA ILE A 6 9.75 -0.53 -5.35
C ILE A 6 10.91 -1.47 -5.75
N ALA A 7 11.90 -0.99 -6.51
CA ALA A 7 13.08 -1.77 -6.82
C ALA A 7 13.87 -2.17 -5.55
N LEU A 8 14.03 -1.27 -4.59
CA LEU A 8 14.65 -1.60 -3.29
C LEU A 8 13.83 -2.62 -2.49
N VAL A 9 12.51 -2.52 -2.52
CA VAL A 9 11.61 -3.48 -1.87
C VAL A 9 11.71 -4.86 -2.49
N LEU A 10 11.72 -4.95 -3.82
CA LEU A 10 11.90 -6.21 -4.55
C LEU A 10 13.31 -6.78 -4.40
N GLN A 11 14.32 -5.92 -4.26
CA GLN A 11 15.68 -6.36 -3.92
C GLN A 11 15.73 -6.98 -2.52
N ALA A 12 14.99 -6.45 -1.56
CA ALA A 12 14.90 -6.99 -0.21
C ALA A 12 14.11 -8.32 -0.17
N ASN A 13 13.03 -8.42 -0.93
CA ASN A 13 12.26 -9.66 -1.05
C ASN A 13 11.75 -9.87 -2.49
N PRO A 14 12.42 -10.72 -3.29
CA PRO A 14 12.04 -10.96 -4.69
C PRO A 14 10.79 -11.85 -4.84
N ASN A 15 10.29 -12.45 -3.76
CA ASN A 15 9.12 -13.34 -3.77
C ASN A 15 7.79 -12.58 -3.62
N LEU A 16 7.83 -11.25 -3.45
CA LEU A 16 6.63 -10.44 -3.30
C LEU A 16 5.80 -10.43 -4.59
N SER A 17 4.50 -10.71 -4.48
CA SER A 17 3.57 -10.52 -5.58
C SER A 17 3.27 -9.03 -5.80
N TRP A 18 2.69 -8.70 -6.95
CA TRP A 18 2.24 -7.32 -7.22
C TRP A 18 1.25 -6.80 -6.17
N ARG A 19 0.46 -7.68 -5.56
CA ARG A 19 -0.47 -7.31 -4.47
C ARG A 19 0.26 -7.07 -3.16
N ASP A 20 1.25 -7.88 -2.84
CA ASP A 20 2.05 -7.69 -1.62
C ASP A 20 2.70 -6.30 -1.61
N ILE A 21 3.24 -5.86 -2.74
CA ILE A 21 3.81 -4.51 -2.89
C ILE A 21 2.75 -3.44 -2.61
N GLN A 22 1.54 -3.58 -3.16
CA GLN A 22 0.44 -2.64 -2.89
C GLN A 22 0.07 -2.61 -1.41
N HIS A 23 -0.03 -3.77 -0.75
CA HIS A 23 -0.32 -3.85 0.68
C HIS A 23 0.81 -3.24 1.53
N ILE A 24 2.09 -3.49 1.21
CA ILE A 24 3.24 -2.87 1.88
C ILE A 24 3.17 -1.34 1.77
N ILE A 25 2.82 -0.79 0.60
CA ILE A 25 2.65 0.66 0.42
C ILE A 25 1.59 1.19 1.39
N VAL A 26 0.42 0.56 1.47
CA VAL A 26 -0.66 0.97 2.37
C VAL A 26 -0.27 0.88 3.85
N GLU A 27 0.43 -0.18 4.24
CA GLU A 27 0.83 -0.42 5.63
C GLU A 27 1.94 0.52 6.12
N THR A 28 2.80 0.99 5.22
CA THR A 28 4.01 1.75 5.58
C THR A 28 3.97 3.23 5.21
N ALA A 29 2.97 3.66 4.44
CA ALA A 29 2.79 5.05 4.06
C ALA A 29 2.71 5.97 5.29
N ARG A 30 3.27 7.17 5.15
CA ARG A 30 3.25 8.21 6.18
C ARG A 30 2.31 9.32 5.78
N LEU A 31 1.53 9.85 6.72
CA LEU A 31 0.82 11.09 6.48
C LEU A 31 1.84 12.22 6.20
N PRO A 32 1.60 13.06 5.19
CA PRO A 32 2.45 14.22 4.94
C PRO A 32 2.44 15.16 6.15
N ALA A 33 3.56 15.84 6.39
CA ALA A 33 3.70 16.79 7.50
C ALA A 33 2.82 18.05 7.32
N LEU A 34 2.46 18.37 6.07
CA LEU A 34 1.53 19.44 5.77
C LEU A 34 0.11 18.99 6.15
N ARG A 35 -0.55 19.80 6.99
CA ARG A 35 -1.99 19.66 7.28
C ARG A 35 -2.76 19.94 5.98
N GLU A 36 -3.02 18.90 5.22
CA GLU A 36 -4.10 18.93 4.24
C GLU A 36 -5.40 18.58 4.96
N ASP A 37 -6.45 19.37 4.75
CA ASP A 37 -7.80 19.00 5.17
C ASP A 37 -8.35 17.90 4.26
N GLY A 38 -9.32 17.12 4.75
CA GLY A 38 -10.01 16.10 3.96
C GLY A 38 -9.50 14.66 4.10
N TRP A 39 -8.58 14.39 5.04
CA TRP A 39 -8.23 13.02 5.40
C TRP A 39 -9.43 12.28 5.97
N MET A 40 -9.62 11.05 5.51
CA MET A 40 -10.68 10.15 5.96
C MET A 40 -10.07 8.85 6.48
N ILE A 41 -10.80 8.16 7.34
CA ILE A 41 -10.44 6.83 7.84
C ILE A 41 -11.35 5.82 7.16
N ASN A 42 -10.78 4.83 6.48
CA ASN A 42 -11.54 3.76 5.85
C ASN A 42 -11.97 2.68 6.85
N ALA A 43 -12.75 1.70 6.40
CA ALA A 43 -13.20 0.57 7.23
C ALA A 43 -12.05 -0.28 7.81
N ALA A 44 -10.86 -0.25 7.19
CA ALA A 44 -9.65 -0.91 7.67
C ALA A 44 -8.83 -0.06 8.66
N LYS A 45 -9.38 1.06 9.15
CA LYS A 45 -8.74 2.00 10.08
C LYS A 45 -7.46 2.65 9.53
N LYS A 46 -7.34 2.76 8.20
CA LYS A 46 -6.23 3.44 7.53
C LYS A 46 -6.66 4.83 7.08
N HIS A 47 -5.75 5.79 7.23
CA HIS A 47 -5.94 7.15 6.74
C HIS A 47 -5.73 7.19 5.23
N PHE A 48 -6.62 7.85 4.51
CA PHE A 48 -6.44 8.14 3.10
C PHE A 48 -6.97 9.53 2.75
N HIS A 49 -6.45 10.09 1.68
CA HIS A 49 -6.88 11.35 1.09
C HIS A 49 -7.08 11.16 -0.41
N LEU A 50 -8.10 11.78 -0.99
CA LEU A 50 -8.45 11.58 -2.40
C LEU A 50 -7.34 12.02 -3.38
N LYS A 51 -6.50 12.99 -2.99
CA LYS A 51 -5.41 13.48 -3.86
C LYS A 51 -4.12 12.68 -3.73
N VAL A 52 -3.80 12.18 -2.54
CA VAL A 52 -2.48 11.60 -2.22
C VAL A 52 -2.54 10.12 -1.80
N GLY A 53 -3.73 9.50 -1.84
CA GLY A 53 -3.93 8.13 -1.40
C GLY A 53 -3.63 7.97 0.09
N PHE A 54 -2.86 6.94 0.45
CA PHE A 54 -2.47 6.66 1.83
C PHE A 54 -1.32 7.54 2.36
N GLY A 55 -0.72 8.38 1.51
CA GLY A 55 0.33 9.33 1.88
C GLY A 55 1.66 9.07 1.20
N ILE A 56 2.75 9.49 1.86
CA ILE A 56 4.10 9.49 1.32
C ILE A 56 4.75 8.11 1.50
N LEU A 57 5.41 7.62 0.44
CA LEU A 57 6.21 6.40 0.48
C LEU A 57 7.41 6.57 1.45
N ASP A 58 7.60 5.58 2.32
CA ASP A 58 8.76 5.49 3.21
C ASP A 58 9.61 4.29 2.79
N ALA A 59 10.67 4.54 2.01
CA ALA A 59 11.52 3.47 1.51
C ALA A 59 12.12 2.60 2.63
N GLY A 60 12.50 3.20 3.76
CA GLY A 60 13.07 2.47 4.90
C GLY A 60 12.04 1.55 5.55
N LYS A 61 10.82 2.04 5.79
CA LYS A 61 9.73 1.20 6.32
C LYS A 61 9.28 0.14 5.33
N MET A 62 9.21 0.46 4.04
CA MET A 62 8.82 -0.49 3.00
C MET A 62 9.82 -1.64 2.88
N VAL A 63 11.13 -1.35 2.84
CA VAL A 63 12.19 -2.38 2.81
C VAL A 63 12.18 -3.22 4.09
N LYS A 64 11.99 -2.59 5.26
CA LYS A 64 11.88 -3.33 6.52
C LYS A 64 10.67 -4.28 6.52
N ALA A 65 9.51 -3.80 6.09
CA ALA A 65 8.30 -4.61 6.00
C ALA A 65 8.47 -5.77 5.00
N ALA A 66 9.16 -5.55 3.88
CA ALA A 66 9.41 -6.56 2.85
C ALA A 66 10.17 -7.79 3.38
N ASN A 67 11.16 -7.60 4.27
CA ASN A 67 11.96 -8.68 4.84
C ASN A 67 11.14 -9.64 5.72
N GLU A 68 10.07 -9.14 6.35
CA GLU A 68 9.24 -9.89 7.30
C GLU A 68 7.84 -10.17 6.73
N TRP A 69 7.62 -9.87 5.44
CA TRP A 69 6.29 -9.89 4.83
C TRP A 69 5.74 -11.30 4.66
N GLN A 70 4.51 -11.50 5.11
CA GLN A 70 3.74 -12.71 4.85
C GLN A 70 2.86 -12.49 3.62
N PRO A 71 2.97 -13.32 2.56
CA PRO A 71 2.19 -13.15 1.34
C PRO A 71 0.68 -13.09 1.59
N VAL A 72 0.01 -12.16 0.91
CA VAL A 72 -1.44 -12.06 0.98
C VAL A 72 -2.11 -13.25 0.31
N LYS A 73 -3.33 -13.58 0.76
CA LYS A 73 -4.17 -14.63 0.14
C LYS A 73 -4.38 -14.35 -1.35
N PRO A 74 -4.57 -15.38 -2.21
CA PRO A 74 -4.86 -15.19 -3.62
C PRO A 74 -5.99 -14.19 -3.89
N LEU A 75 -5.88 -13.44 -5.01
CA LEU A 75 -6.93 -12.52 -5.41
C LEU A 75 -8.24 -13.29 -5.70
N HIS A 76 -9.33 -12.82 -5.13
CA HIS A 76 -10.68 -13.30 -5.45
C HIS A 76 -11.52 -12.13 -5.96
N ILE A 77 -12.23 -12.32 -7.07
CA ILE A 77 -13.09 -11.31 -7.68
C ILE A 77 -14.53 -11.82 -7.60
N TRP A 78 -15.41 -11.04 -6.99
CA TRP A 78 -16.83 -11.32 -6.94
C TRP A 78 -17.57 -10.29 -7.80
N ALA A 79 -18.40 -10.75 -8.73
CA ALA A 79 -19.24 -9.90 -9.56
C ALA A 79 -20.68 -9.97 -9.04
N SER A 80 -21.30 -8.82 -8.77
CA SER A 80 -22.73 -8.77 -8.46
C SER A 80 -23.54 -9.17 -9.68
N PRO A 81 -24.71 -9.82 -9.49
CA PRO A 81 -25.65 -10.04 -10.58
C PRO A 81 -25.99 -8.69 -11.25
N ALA A 82 -26.04 -8.67 -12.58
CA ALA A 82 -26.59 -7.52 -13.29
C ALA A 82 -28.09 -7.44 -12.97
N TYR A 83 -28.53 -6.31 -12.41
CA TYR A 83 -29.95 -6.00 -12.30
C TYR A 83 -30.42 -5.54 -13.69
N THR A 84 -31.12 -6.40 -14.42
CA THR A 84 -31.85 -6.04 -15.65
C THR A 84 -33.24 -5.55 -15.33
#